data_AF-U2KT06-F1
#
_entry.id   AF-U2KT06-F1
#
_cell.length_a   1.000
_cell.length_b   1.000
_cell.length_c   1.000
_cell.angle_alpha   90.00
_cell.angle_beta   90.00
_cell.angle_gamma   90.00
#
_symmetry.space_group_name_H-M   'P 1'
#
loop_
_entity.id
_entity.type
_entity.pdbx_description
1 polymer ?
#
loop_
_entity_poly.entity_id
_entity_poly.type
_entity_poly.pdbx_seq_one_letter_code
_entity_poly.pdbx_strand_id
1 'polypeptide(L)'
;MIKKVLLVLCAFFAVLTLHAQKDNVFKGYLYNDEYQVYIEMDFYHNTIKVPGQEIFGDLPGYFGAKRDVRKWLFTNVELKDSTTAKLAITNDYGSEDLEATLKRLPDGTFELQQDGGSTLKIAVNRKWVKIPKHLIFKKR
;
A
#
# COMPACT_ATOMS: atom_id res chain seq x y z
N MET A 1 -46.37 30.88 -17.49
CA MET A 1 -45.74 30.58 -16.18
C MET A 1 -45.36 29.10 -15.98
N ILE A 2 -45.87 28.16 -16.78
CA ILE A 2 -45.61 26.70 -16.64
C ILE A 2 -44.22 26.26 -17.16
N LYS A 3 -43.64 26.97 -18.15
CA LYS A 3 -42.31 26.63 -18.71
C LYS A 3 -41.12 26.93 -17.78
N LYS A 4 -41.27 27.82 -16.80
CA LYS A 4 -40.20 28.14 -15.82
C LYS A 4 -40.16 27.15 -14.65
N VAL A 5 -41.27 26.46 -14.36
CA VAL A 5 -41.36 25.47 -13.26
C VAL A 5 -40.73 24.14 -13.68
N LEU A 6 -40.84 23.76 -14.96
CA LEU A 6 -40.28 22.50 -15.46
C LEU A 6 -38.74 22.49 -15.50
N LEU A 7 -38.12 23.66 -15.68
CA LEU A 7 -36.66 23.80 -15.79
C LEU A 7 -35.95 23.73 -14.43
N VAL A 8 -36.66 23.99 -13.33
CA VAL A 8 -36.13 23.90 -11.96
C VAL A 8 -36.14 22.46 -11.44
N LEU A 9 -37.03 21.60 -11.94
CA LEU A 9 -37.14 20.22 -11.48
C LEU A 9 -36.05 19.30 -12.06
N CYS A 10 -35.54 19.59 -13.27
CA CYS A 10 -34.44 18.83 -13.88
C CYS A 10 -33.06 19.17 -13.30
N ALA A 11 -32.89 20.31 -12.64
CA ALA A 11 -31.62 20.69 -12.01
C ALA A 11 -31.38 20.01 -10.66
N PHE A 12 -32.43 19.46 -10.02
CA PHE A 12 -32.31 18.82 -8.70
C PHE A 12 -31.87 17.35 -8.75
N PHE A 13 -31.94 16.69 -9.91
CA PHE A 13 -31.51 15.29 -10.06
C PHE A 13 -30.06 15.11 -10.50
N ALA A 14 -29.37 16.19 -10.90
CA ALA A 14 -27.97 16.12 -11.33
C ALA A 14 -26.94 16.10 -10.19
N VAL A 15 -27.38 16.21 -8.92
CA VAL A 15 -26.48 16.43 -7.77
C VAL A 15 -26.11 15.13 -7.01
N LEU A 16 -26.65 13.97 -7.38
CA LEU A 16 -26.47 12.73 -6.58
C LEU A 16 -25.63 11.62 -7.24
N THR A 17 -24.90 11.90 -8.32
CA THR A 17 -23.96 10.93 -8.87
C THR A 17 -22.51 11.38 -8.70
N LEU A 18 -22.15 11.84 -7.51
CA LEU A 18 -20.83 11.54 -6.96
C LEU A 18 -20.77 10.04 -6.74
N HIS A 19 -20.58 9.27 -7.82
CA HIS A 19 -20.00 7.96 -7.69
C HIS A 19 -18.64 8.22 -7.06
N ALA A 20 -18.53 7.95 -5.76
CA ALA A 20 -17.24 7.75 -5.15
C ALA A 20 -16.56 6.69 -6.02
N GLN A 21 -15.65 7.13 -6.89
CA GLN A 21 -14.71 6.23 -7.53
C GLN A 21 -14.14 5.45 -6.35
N LYS A 22 -14.32 4.13 -6.35
CA LYS A 22 -13.67 3.27 -5.35
C LYS A 22 -12.19 3.51 -5.55
N ASP A 23 -11.66 4.49 -4.82
CA ASP A 23 -10.26 4.84 -4.87
C ASP A 23 -9.59 3.60 -4.29
N ASN A 24 -8.96 2.83 -5.18
CA ASN A 24 -8.14 1.71 -4.80
C ASN A 24 -6.83 2.28 -4.25
N VAL A 25 -6.94 2.99 -3.12
CA VAL A 25 -5.86 3.69 -2.42
C VAL A 25 -4.70 2.73 -2.24
N PHE A 26 -5.02 1.54 -1.74
CA PHE A 26 -4.11 0.45 -1.44
C PHE A 26 -3.94 -0.55 -2.59
N LYS A 27 -3.86 -0.03 -3.82
CA LYS A 27 -3.51 -0.79 -5.01
C LYS A 27 -2.47 -0.02 -5.83
N GLY A 28 -1.46 -0.74 -6.31
CA GLY A 28 -0.43 -0.23 -7.20
C GLY A 28 0.98 -0.31 -6.62
N TYR A 29 1.85 0.59 -7.10
CA TYR A 29 3.28 0.59 -6.81
C TYR A 29 3.67 1.87 -6.06
N LEU A 30 4.31 1.71 -4.91
CA LEU A 30 4.86 2.80 -4.11
C LEU A 30 6.40 2.73 -4.14
N TYR A 31 7.08 3.87 -4.16
CA TYR A 31 8.54 3.93 -4.22
C TYR A 31 9.13 4.98 -3.28
N ASN A 32 10.32 4.69 -2.76
CA ASN A 32 11.18 5.62 -2.06
C ASN A 32 12.56 5.62 -2.73
N ASP A 33 12.98 6.76 -3.28
CA ASP A 33 14.23 6.87 -4.04
C ASP A 33 15.47 6.88 -3.15
N GLU A 34 15.39 7.45 -1.94
CA GLU A 34 16.52 7.57 -1.01
C GLU A 34 17.07 6.21 -0.61
N TYR A 35 16.20 5.28 -0.23
CA TYR A 35 16.57 3.92 0.14
C TYR A 35 16.54 2.96 -1.06
N GLN A 36 15.97 3.39 -2.18
CA GLN A 36 15.74 2.59 -3.40
C GLN A 36 14.89 1.35 -3.14
N VAL A 37 13.82 1.55 -2.37
CA VAL A 37 12.87 0.51 -1.95
C VAL A 37 11.48 0.80 -2.48
N TYR A 38 10.63 -0.22 -2.50
CA TYR A 38 9.31 -0.13 -3.08
C TYR A 38 8.32 -1.08 -2.40
N ILE A 39 7.04 -0.79 -2.58
CA ILE A 39 5.92 -1.67 -2.23
C ILE A 39 5.10 -1.91 -3.49
N GLU A 40 4.76 -3.16 -3.74
CA GLU A 40 3.77 -3.54 -4.74
C GLU A 40 2.60 -4.22 -4.02
N MET A 41 1.37 -3.75 -4.25
CA MET A 41 0.21 -4.16 -3.47
C MET A 41 -1.12 -4.17 -4.24
N ASP A 42 -2.01 -5.07 -3.83
CA ASP A 42 -3.46 -5.01 -4.05
C ASP A 42 -4.15 -5.58 -2.80
N PHE A 43 -4.38 -4.72 -1.81
CA PHE A 43 -4.96 -5.12 -0.51
C PHE A 43 -6.45 -5.49 -0.58
N TYR A 44 -7.08 -5.35 -1.74
CA TYR A 44 -8.49 -5.63 -1.92
C TYR A 44 -8.74 -7.03 -2.50
N HIS A 45 -7.78 -7.56 -3.27
CA HIS A 45 -7.97 -8.82 -4.00
C HIS A 45 -6.87 -9.86 -3.75
N ASN A 46 -5.77 -9.49 -3.08
CA ASN A 46 -4.64 -10.38 -2.80
C ASN A 46 -4.14 -11.10 -4.05
N THR A 47 -3.78 -10.34 -5.09
CA THR A 47 -3.42 -10.87 -6.41
C THR A 47 -1.92 -10.76 -6.72
N ILE A 48 -1.10 -10.35 -5.75
CA ILE A 48 0.32 -10.09 -5.99
C ILE A 48 1.11 -11.39 -5.95
N LYS A 49 1.69 -11.75 -7.10
CA LYS A 49 2.70 -12.81 -7.20
C LYS A 49 4.07 -12.22 -6.93
N VAL A 50 4.71 -12.65 -5.86
CA VAL A 50 6.01 -12.10 -5.46
C VAL A 50 7.13 -12.79 -6.25
N PRO A 51 7.96 -12.05 -7.02
CA PRO A 51 9.00 -12.67 -7.84
C PRO A 51 10.00 -13.48 -7.03
N GLY A 52 10.21 -14.75 -7.42
CA GLY A 52 11.12 -15.67 -6.75
C GLY A 52 10.59 -16.23 -5.43
N GLN A 53 9.31 -15.99 -5.12
CA GLN A 53 8.61 -16.43 -3.92
C GLN A 53 7.26 -17.09 -4.27
N GLU A 54 7.20 -17.76 -5.41
CA GLU A 54 5.96 -18.32 -5.99
C GLU A 54 5.30 -19.38 -5.09
N ILE A 55 6.07 -20.01 -4.19
CA ILE A 55 5.57 -21.01 -3.23
C ILE A 55 4.53 -20.46 -2.26
N PHE A 56 4.55 -19.15 -2.01
CA PHE A 56 3.58 -18.49 -1.13
C PHE A 56 2.24 -18.20 -1.82
N GLY A 57 2.13 -18.44 -3.12
CA GLY A 57 0.93 -18.15 -3.89
C GLY A 57 0.67 -16.66 -4.04
N ASP A 58 -0.60 -16.27 -4.06
CA ASP A 58 -0.99 -14.87 -4.20
C ASP A 58 -1.05 -14.19 -2.83
N LEU A 59 -0.39 -13.03 -2.73
CA LEU A 59 -0.30 -12.25 -1.50
C LEU A 59 -0.93 -10.85 -1.67
N PRO A 60 -1.31 -10.18 -0.56
CA PRO A 60 -1.70 -8.77 -0.57
C PRO A 60 -0.66 -7.84 -1.17
N GLY A 61 0.63 -8.15 -0.99
CA GLY A 61 1.73 -7.34 -1.47
C GLY A 61 3.05 -7.71 -0.82
N TYR A 62 4.07 -6.90 -1.10
CA TYR A 62 5.40 -7.08 -0.52
C TYR A 62 6.19 -5.77 -0.54
N PHE A 63 7.19 -5.69 0.33
CA PHE A 63 8.25 -4.69 0.31
C PHE A 63 9.51 -5.28 -0.33
N GLY A 64 10.12 -4.54 -1.26
CA GLY A 64 11.33 -4.93 -1.97
C GLY A 64 12.32 -3.78 -2.13
N ALA A 65 13.51 -4.11 -2.64
CA ALA A 65 14.52 -3.11 -2.98
C ALA A 65 15.06 -3.32 -4.39
N LYS A 66 15.48 -2.23 -5.06
CA LYS A 66 16.12 -2.32 -6.39
C LYS A 66 17.48 -3.06 -6.33
N ARG A 67 18.14 -3.03 -5.16
CA ARG A 67 19.49 -3.58 -4.94
C ARG A 67 19.49 -4.90 -4.16
N ASP A 68 18.31 -5.40 -3.78
CA ASP A 68 18.17 -6.62 -3.00
C ASP A 68 17.06 -7.49 -3.60
N VAL A 69 17.42 -8.72 -3.97
CA VAL A 69 16.46 -9.69 -4.49
C VAL A 69 15.55 -10.24 -3.41
N ARG A 70 15.92 -10.12 -2.14
CA ARG A 70 15.11 -10.58 -1.02
C ARG A 70 13.90 -9.68 -0.80
N LYS A 71 12.86 -10.26 -0.23
CA LYS A 71 11.54 -9.62 -0.08
C LYS A 71 11.03 -9.74 1.34
N TRP A 72 10.24 -8.75 1.73
CA TRP A 72 9.41 -8.79 2.93
C TRP A 72 7.96 -8.93 2.49
N LEU A 73 7.38 -10.09 2.75
CA LEU A 73 6.08 -10.52 2.28
C LEU A 73 4.99 -10.01 3.22
N PHE A 74 3.91 -9.45 2.70
CA PHE A 74 2.75 -9.08 3.51
C PHE A 74 1.85 -10.30 3.60
N THR A 75 1.84 -10.98 4.75
CA THR A 75 1.09 -12.21 4.97
C THR A 75 -0.36 -11.95 5.33
N ASN A 76 -0.64 -10.79 5.92
CA ASN A 76 -2.00 -10.35 6.21
C ASN A 76 -2.11 -8.82 6.11
N VAL A 77 -3.29 -8.35 5.74
CA VAL A 77 -3.64 -6.93 5.71
C VAL A 77 -5.01 -6.73 6.33
N GLU A 78 -5.11 -5.73 7.20
CA GLU A 78 -6.37 -5.26 7.76
C GLU A 78 -6.58 -3.78 7.39
N LEU A 79 -7.57 -3.51 6.53
CA LEU A 79 -7.98 -2.15 6.21
C LEU A 79 -8.78 -1.57 7.37
N LYS A 80 -8.19 -0.63 8.11
CA LYS A 80 -8.84 0.03 9.26
C LYS A 80 -9.81 1.11 8.80
N ASP A 81 -9.44 1.84 7.76
CA ASP A 81 -10.25 2.89 7.15
C ASP A 81 -9.80 3.12 5.69
N SER A 82 -10.33 4.16 5.03
CA SER A 82 -10.02 4.50 3.64
C SER A 82 -8.56 4.93 3.39
N THR A 83 -7.81 5.22 4.45
CA THR A 83 -6.46 5.78 4.40
C THR A 83 -5.44 5.00 5.23
N THR A 84 -5.86 4.01 6.02
CA THR A 84 -4.98 3.27 6.93
C THR A 84 -5.14 1.76 6.78
N ALA A 85 -4.02 1.06 6.61
CA ALA A 85 -3.94 -0.39 6.58
C ALA A 85 -2.90 -0.89 7.60
N LYS A 86 -3.26 -1.92 8.38
CA LYS A 86 -2.30 -2.67 9.20
C LYS A 86 -1.78 -3.87 8.43
N LEU A 87 -0.49 -4.15 8.57
CA LEU A 87 0.25 -5.17 7.84
C LEU A 87 0.90 -6.13 8.84
N ALA A 88 0.73 -7.42 8.60
CA ALA A 88 1.63 -8.45 9.12
C ALA A 88 2.65 -8.79 8.03
N ILE A 89 3.94 -8.71 8.36
CA ILE A 89 5.02 -8.81 7.40
C ILE A 89 6.02 -9.85 7.88
N THR A 90 6.53 -10.69 6.96
CA THR A 90 7.65 -11.59 7.24
C THR A 90 8.73 -11.49 6.18
N ASN A 91 9.99 -11.79 6.51
CA ASN A 91 11.01 -11.95 5.49
C ASN A 91 10.74 -13.22 4.66
N ASP A 92 11.35 -13.30 3.48
CA ASP A 92 11.22 -14.45 2.57
C ASP A 92 11.76 -15.78 3.13
N TYR A 93 12.49 -15.75 4.24
CA TYR A 93 12.93 -16.95 4.97
C TYR A 93 11.96 -17.38 6.08
N GLY A 94 10.94 -16.59 6.38
CA GLY A 94 10.01 -16.82 7.50
C GLY A 94 10.63 -16.74 8.90
N SER A 95 11.85 -16.22 9.02
CA SER A 95 12.62 -16.18 10.29
C SER A 95 12.47 -14.87 11.05
N GLU A 96 11.93 -13.85 10.39
CA GLU A 96 11.69 -12.53 10.97
C GLU A 96 10.29 -12.08 10.59
N ASP A 97 9.57 -11.54 11.56
CA ASP A 97 8.25 -10.95 11.37
C ASP A 97 8.16 -9.57 12.03
N LEU A 98 7.27 -8.72 11.51
CA LEU A 98 6.93 -7.44 12.10
C LEU A 98 5.46 -7.07 11.83
N GLU A 99 4.94 -6.19 12.67
CA GLU A 99 3.71 -5.46 12.43
C GLU A 99 4.03 -4.05 11.95
N ALA A 100 3.27 -3.56 10.96
CA ALA A 100 3.43 -2.22 10.43
C ALA A 100 2.08 -1.58 10.07
N THR A 101 2.06 -0.26 10.01
CA THR A 101 0.93 0.53 9.51
C THR A 101 1.33 1.26 8.24
N LEU A 102 0.57 1.09 7.16
CA LEU A 102 0.69 1.88 5.94
C LEU A 102 -0.46 2.89 5.89
N LYS A 103 -0.11 4.18 5.86
CA LYS A 103 -1.08 5.28 5.88
C LYS A 103 -0.91 6.19 4.66
N ARG A 104 -1.99 6.48 3.95
CA ARG A 104 -2.03 7.55 2.95
C ARG A 104 -2.15 8.90 3.65
N LEU A 105 -1.22 9.81 3.34
CA LEU A 105 -1.21 11.17 3.86
C LEU A 105 -2.07 12.11 2.98
N PRO A 106 -2.47 13.29 3.49
CA PRO A 106 -3.30 14.24 2.75
C PRO A 106 -2.68 14.73 1.42
N ASP A 107 -1.35 14.76 1.34
CA ASP A 107 -0.60 15.14 0.13
C ASP A 107 -0.52 14.01 -0.92
N GLY A 108 -1.11 12.85 -0.64
CA GLY A 108 -1.13 11.69 -1.51
C GLY A 108 0.09 10.77 -1.38
N THR A 109 1.08 11.11 -0.56
CA THR A 109 2.17 10.21 -0.20
C THR A 109 1.71 9.14 0.79
N PHE A 110 2.57 8.15 1.03
CA PHE A 110 2.28 7.04 1.93
C PHE A 110 3.37 6.92 2.98
N GLU A 111 3.01 6.83 4.25
CA GLU A 111 3.93 6.53 5.34
C GLU A 111 3.81 5.06 5.73
N LEU A 112 4.93 4.34 5.71
CA LEU A 112 5.06 3.04 6.35
C LEU A 112 5.69 3.22 7.73
N GLN A 113 4.96 2.87 8.78
CA GLN A 113 5.42 2.87 10.16
C GLN A 113 5.61 1.42 10.65
N GLN A 114 6.78 1.08 11.18
CA GLN A 114 7.05 -0.19 11.85
C GLN A 114 6.58 -0.11 13.31
N ASP A 115 5.56 -0.88 13.68
CA ASP A 115 4.89 -0.80 14.98
C ASP A 115 5.54 -1.72 16.03
N GLY A 116 6.02 -2.89 15.61
CA GLY A 116 6.66 -3.86 16.51
C GLY A 116 7.26 -5.06 15.78
N GLY A 117 8.07 -5.85 16.49
CA GLY A 117 8.77 -7.01 15.93
C GLY A 117 10.16 -6.69 15.36
N SER A 118 10.53 -7.40 14.31
CA SER A 118 11.85 -7.31 13.67
C SER A 118 12.03 -5.98 12.94
N THR A 119 13.28 -5.49 12.88
CA THR A 119 13.57 -4.29 12.08
C THR A 119 13.65 -4.64 10.61
N LEU A 120 12.83 -3.99 9.80
CA LEU A 120 12.88 -4.10 8.35
C LEU A 120 14.29 -3.74 7.84
N LYS A 121 14.88 -4.60 7.03
CA LYS A 121 16.25 -4.44 6.53
C LYS A 121 16.40 -5.03 5.14
N ILE A 122 17.36 -4.48 4.41
CA ILE A 122 17.75 -4.93 3.06
C ILE A 122 19.26 -5.21 3.04
N ALA A 123 19.75 -5.98 2.08
CA ALA A 123 21.18 -6.11 1.81
C ALA A 123 21.58 -5.12 0.75
N VAL A 124 22.63 -4.36 1.07
CA VAL A 124 23.33 -3.51 0.12
C VAL A 124 24.80 -3.83 0.27
N ASN A 125 25.47 -4.19 -0.84
CA ASN A 125 26.90 -4.48 -0.84
C ASN A 125 27.32 -5.50 0.25
N ARG A 126 26.56 -6.59 0.38
CA ARG A 126 26.75 -7.68 1.37
C ARG A 126 26.62 -7.23 2.83
N LYS A 127 26.01 -6.07 3.11
CA LYS A 127 25.74 -5.59 4.46
C LYS A 127 24.25 -5.34 4.67
N TRP A 128 23.79 -5.62 5.89
CA TRP A 128 22.43 -5.31 6.30
C TRP A 128 22.28 -3.81 6.55
N VAL A 129 21.36 -3.18 5.82
CA VAL A 129 20.95 -1.79 5.99
C VAL A 129 19.56 -1.79 6.59
N LYS A 130 19.43 -1.21 7.78
CA LYS A 130 18.14 -1.05 8.46
C LYS A 130 17.34 0.05 7.77
N ILE A 131 16.06 -0.19 7.57
CA ILE A 131 15.11 0.81 7.09
C ILE A 131 14.58 1.57 8.30
N PRO A 132 14.45 2.91 8.22
CA PRO A 132 13.92 3.71 9.32
C PRO A 132 12.51 3.25 9.71
N LYS A 133 12.16 3.46 10.99
CA LYS A 133 10.84 3.08 11.50
C LYS A 133 9.69 3.74 10.75
N HIS A 134 9.90 4.97 10.29
CA HIS A 134 8.98 5.74 9.46
C HIS A 134 9.62 5.94 8.10
N LEU A 135 8.93 5.55 7.03
CA LEU A 135 9.41 5.71 5.67
C LEU A 135 8.31 6.25 4.76
N ILE A 136 8.59 7.37 4.08
CA ILE A 136 7.66 7.98 3.14
C ILE A 136 7.88 7.41 1.74
N PHE A 137 6.78 7.07 1.08
CA PHE A 137 6.72 6.61 -0.30
C PHE A 137 5.88 7.55 -1.15
N LYS A 138 6.23 7.63 -2.43
CA LYS A 138 5.40 8.22 -3.48
C LYS A 138 4.70 7.11 -4.25
N LYS A 139 3.47 7.37 -4.68
CA LYS A 139 2.76 6.48 -5.62
C LYS A 139 3.28 6.74 -7.03
N ARG A 140 3.56 5.67 -7.78
CA ARG A 140 3.95 5.75 -9.19
C ARG A 140 2.74 5.86 -10.09
#